data_AF-A0A7V3I1W7-F1
#
_entry.id   AF-A0A7V3I1W7-F1
#
_cell.length_a   1.000
_cell.length_b   1.000
_cell.length_c   1.000
_cell.angle_alpha   90.00
_cell.angle_beta   90.00
_cell.angle_gamma   90.00
#
_symmetry.space_group_name_H-M   'P 1'
#
loop_
_entity.id
_entity.type
_entity.pdbx_description
1 polymer ?
#
loop_
_entity_poly.entity_id
_entity_poly.type
_entity_poly.pdbx_seq_one_letter_code
_entity_poly.pdbx_strand_id
1 'polypeptide(L)'
;MEGVAELVPVLASHRLDEAALARHLRGRLPGFDGQLTVRQFQGGQSNPTFHLRTTGGEYVLRKKPPGTLLPRAHQVEREHRIMSALRDTGVPVPRMRLLC
;
A
#
# COMPACT_ATOMS: atom_id res chain seq x y z
N MET A 1 18.04 -18.41 3.58
CA MET A 1 17.39 -17.30 2.86
C MET A 1 16.83 -16.34 3.91
N GLU A 2 17.69 -15.48 4.43
CA GLU A 2 17.33 -14.46 5.43
C GLU A 2 16.67 -13.28 4.73
N GLY A 3 15.59 -12.75 5.31
CA GLY A 3 14.92 -11.53 4.85
C GLY A 3 13.46 -11.67 4.41
N VAL A 4 12.69 -12.60 4.99
CA VAL A 4 11.24 -12.61 4.78
C VAL A 4 10.64 -11.39 5.48
N ALA A 5 9.91 -10.55 4.74
CA ALA A 5 9.22 -9.41 5.32
C ALA A 5 8.19 -9.89 6.34
N GLU A 6 8.34 -9.49 7.60
CA GLU A 6 7.46 -9.90 8.69
C GLU A 6 6.17 -9.08 8.66
N LEU A 7 5.02 -9.74 8.82
CA LEU A 7 3.71 -9.09 8.91
C LEU A 7 3.26 -9.03 10.36
N VAL A 8 2.97 -7.83 10.85
CA VAL A 8 2.44 -7.57 12.18
C VAL A 8 1.01 -7.06 12.12
N PRO A 9 0.25 -7.09 13.23
CA PRO A 9 -0.98 -6.31 13.34
C PRO A 9 -0.71 -4.83 13.04
N VAL A 10 -1.71 -4.13 12.49
CA VAL A 10 -1.59 -2.70 12.20
C VAL A 10 -1.28 -1.94 13.49
N LEU A 11 -0.16 -1.19 13.50
CA LEU A 11 0.25 -0.40 14.64
C LEU A 11 -0.81 0.66 14.97
N ALA A 12 -0.99 0.96 16.25
CA ALA A 12 -2.01 1.91 16.72
C ALA A 12 -1.89 3.28 16.03
N SER A 13 -0.65 3.77 15.83
CA SER A 13 -0.36 5.02 15.12
C SER A 13 -0.73 4.97 13.63
N HIS A 14 -0.81 3.79 13.02
CA HIS A 14 -0.99 3.62 11.58
C HIS A 14 -2.38 3.10 11.21
N ARG A 15 -3.31 3.05 12.16
CA ARG A 15 -4.70 2.64 11.91
C ARG A 15 -5.32 3.47 10.78
N LEU A 16 -6.13 2.79 9.99
CA LEU A 16 -6.92 3.36 8.91
C LEU A 16 -8.33 2.78 8.97
N ASP A 17 -9.30 3.47 8.38
CA ASP A 17 -10.67 2.96 8.25
C ASP A 17 -10.71 1.90 7.15
N GLU A 18 -10.65 0.62 7.56
CA GLU A 18 -10.69 -0.53 6.65
C GLU A 18 -12.02 -0.62 5.88
N ALA A 19 -13.13 -0.17 6.47
CA ALA A 19 -14.42 -0.17 5.80
C ALA A 19 -14.49 0.91 4.72
N ALA A 20 -13.95 2.10 4.98
CA ALA A 20 -13.80 3.14 3.96
C ALA A 20 -12.84 2.71 2.84
N LEU A 21 -11.73 2.05 3.19
CA LEU A 21 -10.80 1.49 2.21
C LEU A 21 -11.49 0.42 1.35
N ALA A 22 -12.21 -0.53 1.94
CA ALA A 22 -12.95 -1.55 1.20
C ALA A 22 -14.00 -0.93 0.27
N ARG A 23 -14.74 0.10 0.71
CA ARG A 23 -15.66 0.84 -0.18
C ARG A 23 -14.93 1.51 -1.34
N HIS A 24 -13.77 2.11 -1.10
CA HIS A 24 -12.97 2.76 -2.14
C HIS A 24 -12.43 1.77 -3.18
N LEU A 25 -11.98 0.59 -2.74
CA LEU A 25 -11.37 -0.42 -3.61
C LEU A 25 -12.40 -1.22 -4.44
N ARG A 26 -13.67 -1.25 -4.01
CA ARG A 26 -14.74 -1.99 -4.71
C ARG A 26 -14.85 -1.55 -6.17
N GLY A 27 -14.79 -2.52 -7.08
CA GLY A 27 -14.83 -2.29 -8.53
C GLY A 27 -13.55 -1.69 -9.14
N ARG A 28 -12.51 -1.41 -8.35
CA ARG A 28 -11.23 -0.84 -8.82
C ARG A 28 -10.09 -1.86 -8.84
N LEU A 29 -10.21 -2.91 -8.04
CA LEU A 29 -9.28 -4.04 -8.05
C LEU A 29 -9.94 -5.25 -8.72
N PRO A 30 -9.22 -5.96 -9.61
CA PRO A 30 -9.73 -7.18 -10.23
C PRO A 30 -10.16 -8.22 -9.18
N GLY A 31 -11.38 -8.72 -9.32
CA GLY A 31 -11.90 -9.79 -8.46
C GLY A 31 -12.18 -9.40 -7.00
N PHE A 32 -12.12 -8.10 -6.65
CA PHE A 32 -12.35 -7.66 -5.27
C PHE A 32 -13.85 -7.54 -4.94
N ASP A 33 -14.33 -8.35 -4.00
CA ASP A 33 -15.74 -8.40 -3.56
C ASP A 33 -16.07 -7.50 -2.36
N GLY A 34 -15.04 -6.93 -1.71
CA GLY A 34 -15.16 -6.12 -0.50
C GLY A 34 -14.60 -6.77 0.77
N GLN A 35 -14.25 -8.06 0.74
CA GLN A 35 -13.56 -8.73 1.84
C GLN A 35 -12.08 -8.35 1.87
N LEU A 36 -11.65 -7.71 2.95
CA LEU A 36 -10.32 -7.15 3.11
C LEU A 36 -9.74 -7.56 4.47
N THR A 37 -8.54 -8.13 4.47
CA THR A 37 -7.72 -8.25 5.68
C THR A 37 -6.49 -7.35 5.52
N VAL A 38 -6.21 -6.51 6.52
CA VAL A 38 -5.05 -5.63 6.52
C VAL A 38 -4.03 -6.07 7.57
N ARG A 39 -2.78 -6.24 7.14
CA ARG A 39 -1.62 -6.39 8.04
C ARG A 39 -0.57 -5.35 7.69
N GLN A 40 0.33 -5.04 8.61
CA GLN A 40 1.41 -4.09 8.38
C GLN A 40 2.74 -4.84 8.21
N PHE A 41 3.57 -4.41 7.27
CA PHE A 41 4.94 -4.89 7.20
C PHE A 41 5.77 -4.30 8.35
N GLN A 42 6.54 -5.15 9.02
CA GLN A 42 7.47 -4.75 10.06
C GLN A 42 8.71 -4.11 9.42
N GLY A 43 9.08 -2.93 9.90
CA GLY A 43 10.10 -2.10 9.25
C GLY A 43 9.52 -1.19 8.16
N GLY A 44 10.23 -0.10 7.87
CA GLY A 44 9.75 0.99 7.01
C GLY A 44 9.31 2.20 7.83
N GLN A 45 10.28 3.05 8.18
CA GLN A 45 10.04 4.23 9.02
C GLN A 45 9.40 5.40 8.26
N SER A 46 9.64 5.52 6.95
CA SER A 46 9.17 6.69 6.19
C SER A 46 7.68 6.60 5.84
N ASN A 47 7.23 5.55 5.17
CA ASN A 47 5.82 5.40 4.77
C ASN A 47 5.29 4.05 5.28
N PRO A 48 4.30 4.02 6.18
CA PRO A 48 3.69 2.76 6.58
C PRO A 48 3.20 1.99 5.35
N THR A 49 3.61 0.72 5.30
CA THR A 49 3.34 -0.19 4.19
C THR A 49 2.55 -1.37 4.73
N PHE A 50 1.45 -1.70 4.04
CA PHE A 50 0.48 -2.69 4.47
C PHE A 50 0.32 -3.78 3.42
N HIS A 51 0.09 -5.01 3.88
CA HIS A 51 -0.39 -6.11 3.07
C HIS A 51 -1.91 -6.12 3.11
N LEU A 52 -2.52 -6.08 1.93
CA LEU A 52 -3.95 -6.19 1.73
C LEU A 52 -4.22 -7.58 1.14
N ARG A 53 -4.83 -8.45 1.94
CA ARG A 53 -5.30 -9.74 1.45
C ARG A 53 -6.78 -9.63 1.06
N THR A 54 -7.09 -10.03 -0.16
CA THR A 54 -8.44 -10.00 -0.71
C THR A 54 -8.76 -11.29 -1.46
N THR A 55 -10.03 -11.50 -1.82
CA THR A 55 -10.44 -12.64 -2.66
C THR A 55 -9.90 -12.56 -4.10
N GLY A 56 -9.68 -11.35 -4.61
CA GLY A 56 -9.10 -11.10 -5.93
C GLY A 56 -7.58 -11.14 -5.97
N GLY A 57 -6.92 -11.46 -4.85
CA GLY A 57 -5.47 -11.55 -4.72
C GLY A 57 -4.90 -10.63 -3.63
N GLU A 58 -3.57 -10.53 -3.62
CA GLU A 58 -2.80 -9.79 -2.62
C GLU A 58 -2.21 -8.50 -3.19
N TYR A 59 -2.24 -7.45 -2.38
CA TYR A 59 -1.79 -6.12 -2.78
C TYR A 59 -0.95 -5.47 -1.67
N VAL A 60 -0.14 -4.49 -2.05
CA VAL A 60 0.63 -3.66 -1.13
C VAL A 60 0.05 -2.24 -1.16
N LEU A 61 -0.29 -1.72 0.01
CA LEU A 61 -0.69 -0.33 0.20
C LEU A 61 0.45 0.42 0.88
N ARG A 62 0.86 1.55 0.29
CA ARG A 62 1.84 2.45 0.89
C ARG A 62 1.15 3.78 1.17
N LYS A 63 1.16 4.20 2.43
CA LYS A 63 0.41 5.38 2.90
C LYS A 63 1.37 6.38 3.50
N LYS A 64 1.05 7.67 3.40
CA LYS A 64 1.74 8.70 4.19
C LYS A 64 1.53 8.45 5.70
N PRO A 65 2.54 8.69 6.55
CA PRO A 65 2.37 8.60 7.99
C PRO A 65 1.31 9.61 8.47
N PRO A 66 0.68 9.37 9.63
CA PRO A 66 -0.23 10.34 10.24
C PRO A 66 0.52 11.62 10.68
N GLY A 67 -0.23 12.69 10.94
CA GLY A 67 0.31 13.94 11.51
C GLY A 67 0.73 14.97 10.46
N THR A 68 1.31 16.08 10.95
CA THR A 68 1.78 17.18 10.10
C THR A 68 3.06 16.78 9.38
N LEU A 69 3.00 16.75 8.06
CA LEU A 69 4.12 16.35 7.22
C LEU A 69 4.94 17.58 6.83
N LEU A 70 6.27 17.46 6.89
CA LEU A 70 7.16 18.49 6.38
C LEU A 70 6.97 18.67 4.86
N PRO A 71 7.18 19.88 4.33
CA PRO A 71 7.14 20.11 2.89
C PRO A 71 8.06 19.13 2.15
N ARG A 72 7.53 18.49 1.10
CA ARG A 72 8.23 17.50 0.24
C ARG A 72 8.60 16.17 0.92
N ALA A 73 8.28 15.96 2.19
CA ALA A 73 8.37 14.63 2.80
C ALA A 73 7.24 13.72 2.29
N HIS A 74 7.46 12.41 2.26
CA HIS A 74 6.42 11.39 2.01
C HIS A 74 5.63 11.57 0.69
N GLN A 75 6.32 11.85 -0.42
CA GLN A 75 5.72 12.02 -1.75
C GLN A 75 5.38 10.67 -2.41
N VAL A 76 4.46 9.93 -1.82
CA VAL A 76 3.97 8.63 -2.36
C VAL A 76 3.40 8.76 -3.78
N GLU A 77 2.88 9.94 -4.13
CA GLU A 77 2.39 10.26 -5.48
C GLU A 77 3.53 10.25 -6.50
N ARG A 78 4.69 10.79 -6.12
CA ARG A 78 5.89 10.80 -6.97
C ARG A 78 6.42 9.38 -7.15
N GLU A 79 6.43 8.58 -6.09
CA GLU A 79 6.79 7.15 -6.15
C GLU A 79 5.87 6.41 -7.13
N HIS A 80 4.55 6.56 -6.99
CA HIS A 80 3.56 5.95 -7.88
C HIS A 80 3.76 6.38 -9.34
N ARG A 81 3.98 7.68 -9.60
CA ARG A 81 4.21 8.21 -10.96
C ARG A 81 5.46 7.61 -11.60
N ILE A 82 6.57 7.57 -10.87
CA ILE A 82 7.84 7.04 -11.38
C ILE A 82 7.72 5.54 -11.66
N MET A 83 7.21 4.76 -10.71
CA MET A 83 7.03 3.31 -10.91
C MET A 83 6.07 3.00 -12.06
N SER A 84 5.00 3.78 -12.20
CA SER A 84 4.06 3.63 -13.33
C SER A 84 4.73 3.90 -14.68
N ALA A 85 5.62 4.90 -14.76
CA ALA A 85 6.34 5.24 -15.98
C ALA A 85 7.42 4.20 -16.34
N LEU A 86 7.97 3.50 -15.34
CA LEU A 86 8.97 2.45 -15.54
C LEU A 86 8.39 1.10 -15.97
N ARG A 87 7.05 0.92 -15.90
CA ARG A 87 6.38 -0.37 -16.14
C ARG A 87 6.78 -1.05 -17.46
N ASP A 88 6.94 -0.28 -18.53
CA ASP A 88 7.17 -0.80 -19.88
C ASP A 88 8.67 -0.71 -20.27
N THR A 89 9.55 -0.58 -19.27
CA THR A 89 11.02 -0.52 -19.44
C THR A 89 11.68 -1.83 -19.00
N GLY A 90 12.99 -1.94 -19.18
CA GLY A 90 13.76 -3.08 -18.64
C GLY A 90 13.96 -3.07 -17.12
N VAL A 91 13.49 -2.04 -16.40
CA VAL A 91 13.62 -1.95 -14.94
C VAL A 91 12.48 -2.70 -14.25
N PRO A 92 12.77 -3.74 -13.44
CA PRO A 92 11.71 -4.48 -12.76
C PRO A 92 11.03 -3.60 -11.71
N VAL A 93 9.75 -3.34 -11.91
CA VAL A 93 8.91 -2.57 -10.98
C VAL A 93 7.59 -3.28 -10.71
N PRO A 94 7.01 -3.14 -9.51
CA PRO A 94 5.67 -3.64 -9.25
C PRO A 94 4.63 -2.92 -10.10
N ARG A 95 3.57 -3.63 -10.50
CA ARG A 95 2.46 -3.02 -11.22
C ARG A 95 1.69 -2.08 -10.29
N MET A 96 1.78 -0.78 -10.55
CA MET A 96 0.96 0.23 -9.87
C MET A 96 -0.53 0.02 -10.21
N ARG A 97 -1.38 0.00 -9.18
CA ARG A 97 -2.82 -0.27 -9.31
C ARG A 97 -3.66 0.98 -9.19
N LEU A 98 -3.49 1.73 -8.10
CA LEU A 98 -4.32 2.87 -7.74
C LEU A 98 -3.48 3.92 -6.99
N LEU A 99 -3.87 5.19 -7.14
CA LEU A 99 -3.43 6.32 -6.32
C LEU A 99 -4.69 7.05 -5.83
N CYS A 100 -4.73 7.39 -4.53
CA CYS A 100 -5.85 8.04 -3.87
C CYS A 100 -5.44 9.36 -3.20
#